data_AF-A0A4S8MRU5-F1
#
_entry.id   AF-A0A4S8MRU5-F1
#
_cell.length_a   1.000
_cell.length_b   1.000
_cell.length_c   1.000
_cell.angle_alpha   90.00
_cell.angle_beta   90.00
_cell.angle_gamma   90.00
#
_symmetry.space_group_name_H-M   'P 1'
#
loop_
_entity.id
_entity.type
_entity.pdbx_description
1 polymer ?
#
loop_
_entity_poly.entity_id
_entity_poly.type
_entity_poly.pdbx_seq_one_letter_code
_entity_poly.pdbx_strand_id
1 'polypeptide(L)'
;MSANKPPLPPPPSSGTHFFNGTSHSQFDGMTLNNVGRNQTHDHRGSSSDNIHNDSRSFGTIHGGYTENDNRQMRRNIESVQTYHENQGSHGNSTRNTYSEETRVTTTTQHLPSRSSNPIAQPDRPRENENPSALRQGPYAIGRDFSQSAIRQDREAALQGLPQDFRRVFTECFVPAIIELTGTLRAWADPPPDQIRAVWHKVMPQDLQSNMSDSRWGPMIQKAILQSLDNWRNAFAGAAIEAVRDAINRVIQEGGNPRKYIDWLREGDYRFRRYYFTEVSEDQRGQPIRKGPFQSELISRTFSEHLKVINSVRPEHRLGRGRATGAIVLSILAIERALSFYSSGALEIPAGQESEFSRTNWDDQTIMSQGRAHTIRTTSEIQSLFGRNRDGTDRVSAERWNEIEEKAKEYMYASPSNQMLESVDEDEVDEDFSYD
;
A
#
# COMPACT_ATOMS: atom_id res chain seq x y z
N MET A 1 -42.06 -53.29 39.20
CA MET A 1 -40.76 -52.97 38.55
C MET A 1 -40.62 -51.46 38.51
N SER A 2 -39.82 -50.89 39.41
CA SER A 2 -39.56 -49.46 39.49
C SER A 2 -38.05 -49.28 39.60
N ALA A 3 -37.45 -48.62 38.60
CA ALA A 3 -36.02 -48.51 38.43
C ALA A 3 -35.47 -47.31 39.21
N ASN A 4 -34.49 -47.58 40.07
CA ASN A 4 -33.74 -46.58 40.83
C ASN A 4 -32.86 -45.73 39.91
N LYS A 5 -33.03 -44.41 39.99
CA LYS A 5 -32.18 -43.40 39.34
C LYS A 5 -31.09 -42.96 40.32
N PRO A 6 -29.80 -42.94 39.95
CA PRO A 6 -28.73 -42.51 40.85
C PRO A 6 -28.65 -40.97 40.99
N PRO A 7 -28.11 -40.45 42.11
CA PRO A 7 -28.08 -39.02 42.40
C PRO A 7 -26.97 -38.29 41.61
N LEU A 8 -27.26 -37.03 41.25
CA LEU A 8 -26.35 -36.12 40.56
C LEU A 8 -25.24 -35.59 41.50
N PRO A 9 -24.06 -35.24 40.96
CA PRO A 9 -22.95 -34.68 41.73
C PRO A 9 -23.17 -33.20 42.07
N PRO A 10 -22.56 -32.69 43.15
CA PRO A 10 -22.67 -31.29 43.54
C PRO A 10 -21.83 -30.35 42.65
N PRO A 11 -22.22 -29.07 42.51
CA PRO A 11 -21.50 -28.10 41.69
C PRO A 11 -20.18 -27.64 42.34
N PRO A 12 -19.17 -27.24 41.54
CA PRO A 12 -17.88 -26.83 42.06
C PRO A 12 -17.93 -25.48 42.77
N SER A 13 -17.37 -25.49 43.99
CA SER A 13 -17.10 -24.32 44.83
C SER A 13 -16.02 -23.43 44.22
N SER A 14 -16.34 -22.17 44.02
CA SER A 14 -15.40 -21.11 43.64
C SER A 14 -14.52 -20.72 44.83
N GLY A 15 -13.30 -21.26 44.87
CA GLY A 15 -12.24 -20.86 45.79
C GLY A 15 -11.24 -19.92 45.11
N THR A 16 -11.32 -18.64 45.42
CA THR A 16 -10.27 -17.65 45.16
C THR A 16 -9.20 -17.76 46.24
N HIS A 17 -8.01 -18.27 45.87
CA HIS A 17 -6.82 -18.20 46.71
C HIS A 17 -5.67 -17.46 46.03
N PHE A 18 -5.20 -16.48 46.80
CA PHE A 18 -3.99 -15.67 46.71
C PHE A 18 -2.71 -16.48 46.42
N PHE A 19 -1.80 -15.87 45.64
CA PHE A 19 -0.37 -16.07 45.81
C PHE A 19 0.32 -14.71 46.02
N ASN A 20 1.03 -14.63 47.14
CA ASN A 20 1.91 -13.56 47.60
C ASN A 20 3.36 -14.06 47.52
N GLY A 21 4.29 -13.17 47.15
CA GLY A 21 5.75 -13.26 47.41
C GLY A 21 6.52 -14.21 46.48
N THR A 22 7.73 -13.95 46.00
CA THR A 22 8.84 -13.00 46.25
C THR A 22 9.78 -13.17 45.03
N SER A 23 10.70 -12.31 44.58
CA SER A 23 11.70 -11.49 45.28
C SER A 23 12.42 -10.58 44.27
N HIS A 24 12.66 -9.34 44.71
CA HIS A 24 13.82 -8.46 44.52
C HIS A 24 14.75 -8.63 43.30
N SER A 25 14.86 -7.56 42.51
CA SER A 25 16.14 -7.11 41.97
C SER A 25 16.20 -5.59 42.13
N GLN A 26 17.08 -5.15 43.03
CA GLN A 26 17.43 -3.75 43.25
C GLN A 26 18.27 -3.25 42.07
N PHE A 27 17.94 -2.06 41.57
CA PHE A 27 18.92 -1.18 40.94
C PHE A 27 19.02 0.06 41.82
N ASP A 28 20.15 0.19 42.50
CA ASP A 28 20.53 1.39 43.23
C ASP A 28 21.03 2.47 42.26
N GLY A 29 20.66 3.72 42.58
CA GLY A 29 21.45 4.88 42.23
C GLY A 29 20.90 5.77 41.11
N MET A 30 19.94 6.64 41.45
CA MET A 30 20.00 8.05 41.06
C MET A 30 18.97 8.86 41.88
N THR A 31 19.49 9.64 42.82
CA THR A 31 18.81 10.69 43.57
C THR A 31 18.54 11.88 42.66
N LEU A 32 17.28 12.27 42.48
CA LEU A 32 16.95 13.63 42.06
C LEU A 32 15.78 14.17 42.87
N ASN A 33 15.99 15.39 43.33
CA ASN A 33 15.30 16.05 44.42
C ASN A 33 13.86 16.44 44.07
N ASN A 34 12.99 16.22 45.06
CA ASN A 34 11.72 16.91 45.25
C ASN A 34 11.94 18.43 45.33
N VAL A 35 11.14 19.20 44.58
CA VAL A 35 10.59 20.46 45.09
C VAL A 35 9.17 20.60 44.54
N GLY A 36 8.18 20.40 45.40
CA GLY A 36 6.81 20.78 45.14
C GLY A 36 6.64 22.31 45.23
N ARG A 37 5.72 22.86 44.44
CA ARG A 37 5.08 24.13 44.80
C ARG A 37 3.69 24.24 44.18
N ASN A 38 2.69 24.09 45.07
CA ASN A 38 1.36 24.66 44.90
C ASN A 38 1.49 26.19 44.78
N GLN A 39 0.90 26.77 43.74
CA GLN A 39 0.53 28.18 43.72
C GLN A 39 -0.89 28.31 43.13
N THR A 40 -1.85 28.41 44.04
CA THR A 40 -3.15 29.04 43.80
C THR A 40 -2.96 30.55 43.75
N HIS A 41 -3.38 31.21 42.67
CA HIS A 41 -3.73 32.63 42.71
C HIS A 41 -4.87 32.92 41.73
N ASP A 42 -6.02 33.27 42.31
CA ASP A 42 -7.03 34.12 41.70
C ASP A 42 -6.43 35.47 41.34
N HIS A 43 -6.70 35.99 40.14
CA HIS A 43 -6.96 37.43 39.95
C HIS A 43 -7.81 37.70 38.72
N ARG A 44 -8.99 38.21 39.04
CA ARG A 44 -9.93 38.99 38.22
C ARG A 44 -9.23 40.25 37.71
N GLY A 45 -9.23 40.50 36.41
CA GLY A 45 -8.67 41.73 35.83
C GLY A 45 -9.02 41.87 34.36
N SER A 46 -10.08 42.63 34.08
CA SER A 46 -10.47 43.07 32.74
C SER A 46 -9.51 44.19 32.31
N SER A 47 -8.75 43.98 31.24
CA SER A 47 -8.05 45.05 30.51
C SER A 47 -8.39 44.91 29.03
N SER A 48 -9.02 45.94 28.48
CA SER A 48 -9.27 46.13 27.07
C SER A 48 -8.03 46.77 26.44
N ASP A 49 -7.20 45.98 25.77
CA ASP A 49 -6.11 46.51 24.96
C ASP A 49 -6.31 46.13 23.48
N ASN A 50 -6.48 47.17 22.67
CA ASN A 50 -6.62 47.10 21.22
C ASN A 50 -5.35 46.51 20.60
N ILE A 51 -5.48 45.36 19.93
CA ILE A 51 -4.42 44.76 19.13
C ILE A 51 -4.34 45.49 17.78
N HIS A 52 -3.30 46.30 17.61
CA HIS A 52 -2.89 46.80 16.29
C HIS A 52 -2.24 45.64 15.49
N ASN A 53 -2.87 45.26 14.39
CA ASN A 53 -2.30 44.31 13.43
C ASN A 53 -1.32 45.05 12.51
N ASP A 54 -0.04 45.05 12.85
CA ASP A 54 1.04 45.45 11.94
C ASP A 54 1.32 44.31 10.96
N SER A 55 0.86 44.44 9.72
CA SER A 55 1.21 43.54 8.62
C SER A 55 2.56 43.96 8.02
N ARG A 56 3.61 43.19 8.28
CA ARG A 56 4.89 43.33 7.57
C ARG A 56 4.89 42.41 6.34
N SER A 57 4.82 43.03 5.17
CA SER A 57 5.09 42.39 3.88
C SER A 57 6.61 42.28 3.68
N PHE A 58 7.12 41.07 3.48
CA PHE A 58 8.48 40.85 2.98
C PHE A 58 8.39 40.57 1.48
N GLY A 59 9.00 41.44 0.68
CA GLY A 59 9.13 41.25 -0.76
C GLY A 59 10.02 40.05 -1.10
N THR A 60 9.67 39.38 -2.19
CA THR A 60 10.38 38.22 -2.76
C THR A 60 11.86 38.54 -2.98
N ILE A 61 12.76 37.84 -2.27
CA ILE A 61 14.20 37.91 -2.52
C ILE A 61 14.53 36.93 -3.66
N HIS A 62 14.81 37.45 -4.85
CA HIS A 62 15.47 36.70 -5.91
C HIS A 62 16.98 36.76 -5.72
N GLY A 63 17.55 35.74 -5.09
CA GLY A 63 19.00 35.54 -5.01
C GLY A 63 19.30 34.06 -4.81
N GLY A 64 19.92 33.44 -5.82
CA GLY A 64 20.38 32.05 -5.73
C GLY A 64 21.54 31.95 -4.74
N TYR A 65 21.39 31.09 -3.74
CA TYR A 65 22.47 30.70 -2.85
C TYR A 65 22.99 29.33 -3.31
N THR A 66 24.27 29.24 -3.65
CA THR A 66 24.95 27.98 -3.97
C THR A 66 25.74 27.55 -2.74
N GLU A 67 25.22 26.57 -2.00
CA GLU A 67 25.99 25.90 -0.95
C GLU A 67 26.68 24.68 -1.57
N ASN A 68 28.00 24.66 -1.47
CA ASN A 68 28.85 23.63 -2.06
C ASN A 68 29.03 22.50 -1.02
N ASP A 69 28.04 21.62 -0.90
CA ASP A 69 28.16 20.37 -0.13
C ASP A 69 28.04 19.17 -1.09
N ASN A 70 29.03 18.27 -1.03
CA ASN A 70 29.20 17.12 -1.92
C ASN A 70 28.22 15.96 -1.61
N ARG A 71 26.98 16.28 -1.27
CA ARG A 71 25.92 15.29 -1.09
C ARG A 71 24.90 15.43 -2.18
N GLN A 72 24.82 14.40 -3.01
CA GLN A 72 23.87 14.31 -4.11
C GLN A 72 22.45 14.17 -3.54
N MET A 73 21.79 15.30 -3.24
CA MET A 73 20.36 15.33 -2.97
C MET A 73 19.62 15.64 -4.27
N ARG A 74 18.87 14.65 -4.77
CA ARG A 74 17.82 14.89 -5.77
C ARG A 74 16.52 14.29 -5.24
N ARG A 75 15.52 15.16 -5.04
CA ARG A 75 14.11 14.77 -4.91
C ARG A 75 13.33 15.52 -5.98
N ASN A 76 12.42 14.83 -6.65
CA ASN A 76 11.29 15.47 -7.33
C ASN A 76 10.38 16.04 -6.24
N ILE A 77 10.46 17.35 -6.03
CA ILE A 77 9.49 18.07 -5.22
C ILE A 77 8.35 18.42 -6.18
N GLU A 78 7.29 17.62 -6.18
CA GLU A 78 6.01 18.11 -6.66
C GLU A 78 5.62 19.31 -5.78
N SER A 79 5.30 20.41 -6.45
CA SER A 79 5.04 21.75 -5.93
C SER A 79 4.24 21.78 -4.63
N VAL A 80 4.88 22.24 -3.54
CA VAL A 80 4.23 22.61 -2.28
C VAL A 80 3.34 23.84 -2.56
N GLN A 81 2.03 23.64 -2.68
CA GLN A 81 1.07 24.73 -2.64
C GLN A 81 0.91 25.20 -1.18
N THR A 82 1.15 26.49 -0.96
CA THR A 82 0.97 27.18 0.31
C THR A 82 -0.49 27.08 0.74
N TYR A 83 -0.75 26.49 1.91
CA TYR A 83 -2.09 26.38 2.48
C TYR A 83 -2.48 27.71 3.14
N HIS A 84 -3.56 28.33 2.71
CA HIS A 84 -4.19 29.47 3.41
C HIS A 84 -5.49 29.00 4.08
N GLU A 85 -5.52 29.04 5.41
CA GLU A 85 -6.72 28.78 6.20
C GLU A 85 -7.55 30.07 6.29
N ASN A 86 -8.69 30.10 5.60
CA ASN A 86 -9.66 31.18 5.69
C ASN A 86 -10.71 30.83 6.76
N GLN A 87 -10.73 31.58 7.86
CA GLN A 87 -11.78 31.46 8.87
C GLN A 87 -13.06 32.19 8.39
N GLY A 88 -14.04 31.40 7.93
CA GLY A 88 -15.36 31.87 7.54
C GLY A 88 -16.38 31.78 8.68
N SER A 89 -16.93 32.94 9.03
CA SER A 89 -17.98 33.19 10.04
C SER A 89 -19.28 32.40 9.81
N HIS A 90 -19.95 32.03 10.91
CA HIS A 90 -21.21 31.29 10.98
C HIS A 90 -22.40 31.94 10.27
N GLY A 91 -23.27 31.10 9.68
CA GLY A 91 -24.63 31.41 9.28
C GLY A 91 -25.48 30.15 9.06
N ASN A 92 -26.54 30.00 9.84
CA ASN A 92 -27.56 28.95 9.79
C ASN A 92 -28.23 28.81 8.41
N SER A 93 -28.44 27.58 7.91
CA SER A 93 -29.70 27.17 7.25
C SER A 93 -29.79 25.66 6.99
N THR A 94 -30.94 25.10 7.32
CA THR A 94 -31.42 23.73 7.11
C THR A 94 -31.82 23.44 5.66
N ARG A 95 -31.16 22.45 5.02
CA ARG A 95 -31.75 21.40 4.14
C ARG A 95 -30.63 20.53 3.53
N ASN A 96 -30.66 19.23 3.82
CA ASN A 96 -29.69 18.27 3.29
C ASN A 96 -30.09 17.79 1.89
N THR A 97 -29.34 18.25 0.89
CA THR A 97 -29.15 17.56 -0.40
C THR A 97 -27.66 17.64 -0.71
N TYR A 98 -26.99 16.50 -0.86
CA TYR A 98 -25.55 16.42 -1.10
C TYR A 98 -25.17 17.13 -2.40
N SER A 99 -24.39 18.21 -2.28
CA SER A 99 -23.53 18.79 -3.33
C SER A 99 -22.32 19.39 -2.64
N GLU A 100 -21.17 18.73 -2.75
CA GLU A 100 -19.89 19.30 -2.31
C GLU A 100 -19.36 20.22 -3.44
N GLU A 101 -19.69 21.51 -3.35
CA GLU A 101 -19.00 22.56 -4.10
C GLU A 101 -17.60 22.76 -3.50
N THR A 102 -16.56 22.32 -4.21
CA THR A 102 -15.20 22.85 -4.01
C THR A 102 -14.92 23.79 -5.18
N ARG A 103 -15.06 25.11 -4.95
CA ARG A 103 -14.75 26.13 -5.95
C ARG A 103 -13.23 26.26 -6.09
N VAL A 104 -12.69 25.75 -7.20
CA VAL A 104 -11.35 26.11 -7.67
C VAL A 104 -11.51 27.30 -8.61
N THR A 105 -11.01 28.46 -8.20
CA THR A 105 -10.93 29.65 -9.07
C THR A 105 -9.57 29.63 -9.77
N THR A 106 -9.54 29.24 -11.04
CA THR A 106 -8.32 29.29 -11.86
C THR A 106 -8.18 30.70 -12.45
N THR A 107 -7.22 31.48 -11.95
CA THR A 107 -6.84 32.77 -12.55
C THR A 107 -5.83 32.52 -13.66
N THR A 108 -6.28 32.61 -14.91
CA THR A 108 -5.43 32.56 -16.11
C THR A 108 -4.71 33.89 -16.28
N GLN A 109 -3.41 33.96 -16.00
CA GLN A 109 -2.57 35.09 -16.40
C GLN A 109 -1.97 34.83 -17.78
N HIS A 110 -2.38 35.65 -18.74
CA HIS A 110 -1.77 35.80 -20.05
C HIS A 110 -0.33 36.30 -19.91
N LEU A 111 0.62 35.61 -20.54
CA LEU A 111 1.97 36.14 -20.83
C LEU A 111 2.13 36.37 -22.35
N PRO A 112 2.89 37.40 -22.76
CA PRO A 112 2.94 37.86 -24.13
C PRO A 112 3.98 37.13 -24.99
N SER A 113 3.63 37.02 -26.27
CA SER A 113 4.46 36.56 -27.38
C SER A 113 5.59 37.55 -27.75
N ARG A 114 6.81 37.04 -27.96
CA ARG A 114 7.91 37.51 -28.85
C ARG A 114 9.17 36.70 -28.48
N SER A 115 10.15 36.38 -29.31
CA SER A 115 10.57 36.83 -30.64
C SER A 115 11.54 35.78 -31.19
N SER A 116 11.50 35.57 -32.50
CA SER A 116 12.44 34.78 -33.30
C SER A 116 13.83 35.42 -33.36
N ASN A 117 14.88 34.58 -33.37
CA ASN A 117 16.07 34.74 -34.21
C ASN A 117 16.86 33.42 -34.30
N PRO A 118 17.40 33.05 -35.48
CA PRO A 118 18.07 31.78 -35.71
C PRO A 118 19.60 31.92 -35.57
N ILE A 119 20.26 30.92 -34.98
CA ILE A 119 21.74 30.80 -35.03
C ILE A 119 22.14 29.38 -35.43
N ALA A 120 23.09 29.37 -36.36
CA ALA A 120 23.73 28.32 -37.13
C ALA A 120 23.96 26.94 -36.46
N GLN A 121 23.71 25.89 -37.26
CA GLN A 121 24.27 24.56 -37.09
C GLN A 121 25.68 24.48 -37.72
N PRO A 122 26.61 23.69 -37.15
CA PRO A 122 27.73 23.16 -37.89
C PRO A 122 27.52 21.69 -38.27
N ASP A 123 27.90 21.40 -39.51
CA ASP A 123 27.98 20.11 -40.18
C ASP A 123 28.64 19.00 -39.35
N ARG A 124 28.05 17.80 -39.39
CA ARG A 124 28.77 16.54 -39.21
C ARG A 124 28.27 15.44 -40.16
N PRO A 125 29.16 14.53 -40.58
CA PRO A 125 28.97 13.71 -41.77
C PRO A 125 28.14 12.46 -41.51
N ARG A 126 27.44 12.05 -42.57
CA ARG A 126 26.81 10.74 -42.74
C ARG A 126 27.87 9.64 -42.77
N GLU A 127 27.69 8.60 -41.97
CA GLU A 127 28.18 7.26 -42.29
C GLU A 127 27.10 6.21 -42.03
N ASN A 128 26.68 5.63 -43.16
CA ASN A 128 26.25 4.28 -43.46
C ASN A 128 25.33 3.45 -42.54
N GLU A 129 24.35 2.91 -43.26
CA GLU A 129 23.30 1.98 -42.92
C GLU A 129 23.84 0.58 -42.58
N ASN A 130 23.26 -0.04 -41.55
CA ASN A 130 23.24 -1.49 -41.40
C ASN A 130 21.95 -1.90 -40.65
N PRO A 131 20.85 -2.28 -41.34
CA PRO A 131 19.57 -2.56 -40.69
C PRO A 131 19.38 -4.06 -40.52
N SER A 132 20.05 -4.71 -39.56
CA SER A 132 19.79 -6.14 -39.27
C SER A 132 20.10 -6.61 -37.84
N ALA A 133 20.44 -5.73 -36.89
CA ALA A 133 20.83 -6.16 -35.52
C ALA A 133 19.86 -5.73 -34.39
N LEU A 134 18.64 -5.28 -34.72
CA LEU A 134 17.73 -4.61 -33.77
C LEU A 134 16.57 -5.49 -33.24
N ARG A 135 16.78 -6.80 -33.05
CA ARG A 135 15.72 -7.70 -32.54
C ARG A 135 16.01 -8.49 -31.28
N GLN A 136 17.07 -8.17 -30.53
CA GLN A 136 17.24 -8.66 -29.16
C GLN A 136 17.79 -7.53 -28.28
N GLY A 137 16.89 -6.75 -27.69
CA GLY A 137 17.24 -5.75 -26.69
C GLY A 137 17.76 -6.41 -25.40
N PRO A 138 18.78 -5.86 -24.74
CA PRO A 138 19.43 -6.44 -23.55
C PRO A 138 18.69 -6.11 -22.26
N TYR A 139 17.35 -6.01 -22.29
CA TYR A 139 16.54 -5.84 -21.08
C TYR A 139 16.08 -7.22 -20.62
N ALA A 140 17.04 -8.05 -20.21
CA ALA A 140 16.76 -8.98 -19.14
C ALA A 140 16.36 -8.12 -17.94
N ILE A 141 15.05 -7.87 -17.82
CA ILE A 141 14.43 -7.34 -16.61
C ILE A 141 15.10 -8.13 -15.49
N GLY A 142 15.82 -7.43 -14.63
CA GLY A 142 16.48 -7.97 -13.44
C GLY A 142 15.41 -8.53 -12.50
N ARG A 143 14.82 -9.64 -12.92
CA ARG A 143 13.98 -10.48 -12.12
C ARG A 143 14.92 -11.13 -11.11
N ASP A 144 14.47 -11.09 -9.87
CA ASP A 144 14.66 -12.18 -8.94
C ASP A 144 15.91 -12.23 -8.06
N PHE A 145 16.89 -11.33 -8.04
CA PHE A 145 17.95 -11.49 -7.02
C PHE A 145 17.42 -11.32 -5.58
N SER A 146 16.55 -10.34 -5.32
CA SER A 146 15.96 -10.16 -3.99
C SER A 146 14.83 -11.16 -3.72
N GLN A 147 13.96 -11.43 -4.69
CA GLN A 147 12.86 -12.39 -4.49
C GLN A 147 13.35 -13.84 -4.42
N SER A 148 14.34 -14.24 -5.21
CA SER A 148 14.92 -15.58 -5.10
C SER A 148 15.65 -15.75 -3.78
N ALA A 149 16.37 -14.74 -3.28
CA ALA A 149 17.00 -14.77 -1.97
C ALA A 149 15.96 -14.91 -0.84
N ILE A 150 14.88 -14.13 -0.86
CA ILE A 150 13.81 -14.22 0.15
C ILE A 150 13.10 -15.59 0.08
N ARG A 151 12.89 -16.14 -1.12
CA ARG A 151 12.33 -17.49 -1.30
C ARG A 151 13.29 -18.56 -0.77
N GLN A 152 14.57 -18.49 -1.11
CA GLN A 152 15.60 -19.41 -0.64
C GLN A 152 15.74 -19.36 0.88
N ASP A 153 15.73 -18.16 1.48
CA ASP A 153 15.80 -18.00 2.93
C ASP A 153 14.57 -18.56 3.64
N ARG A 154 13.38 -18.43 3.02
CA ARG A 154 12.15 -19.06 3.51
C ARG A 154 12.23 -20.56 3.40
N GLU A 155 12.65 -21.08 2.27
CA GLU A 155 12.83 -22.51 2.06
C GLU A 155 13.84 -23.05 3.07
N ALA A 156 14.99 -22.40 3.27
CA ALA A 156 15.98 -22.78 4.27
C ALA A 156 15.41 -22.78 5.70
N ALA A 157 14.63 -21.76 6.07
CA ALA A 157 13.94 -21.72 7.37
C ALA A 157 12.94 -22.87 7.52
N LEU A 158 12.26 -23.25 6.44
CA LEU A 158 11.31 -24.36 6.44
C LEU A 158 11.99 -25.73 6.39
N GLN A 159 13.16 -25.87 5.73
CA GLN A 159 13.84 -27.15 5.54
C GLN A 159 14.17 -27.85 6.88
N GLY A 160 14.36 -27.09 7.96
CA GLY A 160 14.55 -27.63 9.30
C GLY A 160 13.31 -28.27 9.94
N LEU A 161 12.12 -28.05 9.39
CA LEU A 161 10.85 -28.56 9.92
C LEU A 161 10.49 -29.92 9.29
N PRO A 162 9.83 -30.83 10.06
CA PRO A 162 9.27 -32.07 9.50
C PRO A 162 8.36 -31.81 8.29
N GLN A 163 8.37 -32.71 7.31
CA GLN A 163 7.64 -32.51 6.05
C GLN A 163 6.13 -32.29 6.27
N ASP A 164 5.50 -33.09 7.13
CA ASP A 164 4.07 -32.94 7.44
C ASP A 164 3.77 -31.59 8.09
N PHE A 165 4.68 -31.10 8.95
CA PHE A 165 4.58 -29.77 9.56
C PHE A 165 4.67 -28.68 8.49
N ARG A 166 5.65 -28.75 7.58
CA ARG A 166 5.82 -27.76 6.49
C ARG A 166 4.58 -27.64 5.62
N ARG A 167 3.98 -28.78 5.28
CA ARG A 167 2.76 -28.83 4.45
C ARG A 167 1.63 -28.08 5.14
N VAL A 168 1.31 -28.45 6.38
CA VAL A 168 0.21 -27.81 7.12
C VAL A 168 0.50 -26.33 7.41
N PHE A 169 1.75 -25.99 7.73
CA PHE A 169 2.17 -24.61 7.89
C PHE A 169 1.90 -23.78 6.62
N THR A 170 2.27 -24.30 5.46
CA THR A 170 2.17 -23.58 4.19
C THR A 170 0.75 -23.56 3.62
N GLU A 171 -0.01 -24.65 3.76
CA GLU A 171 -1.34 -24.80 3.17
C GLU A 171 -2.46 -24.26 4.06
N CYS A 172 -2.29 -24.32 5.39
CA CYS A 172 -3.33 -23.89 6.33
C CYS A 172 -2.96 -22.58 7.03
N PHE A 173 -1.79 -22.53 7.66
CA PHE A 173 -1.46 -21.43 8.56
C PHE A 173 -1.02 -20.15 7.84
N VAL A 174 -0.16 -20.26 6.82
CA VAL A 174 0.31 -19.09 6.04
C VAL A 174 -0.86 -18.34 5.39
N PRO A 175 -1.82 -18.99 4.71
CA PRO A 175 -2.98 -18.30 4.15
C PRO A 175 -3.86 -17.64 5.22
N ALA A 176 -4.06 -18.29 6.37
CA ALA A 176 -4.86 -17.74 7.46
C ALA A 176 -4.19 -16.52 8.13
N ILE A 177 -2.86 -16.53 8.32
CA ILE A 177 -2.16 -15.36 8.87
C ILE A 177 -2.11 -14.21 7.86
N ILE A 178 -2.08 -14.50 6.56
CA ILE A 178 -2.20 -13.49 5.49
C ILE A 178 -3.63 -12.92 5.46
N GLU A 179 -4.67 -13.73 5.62
CA GLU A 179 -6.05 -13.26 5.79
C GLU A 179 -6.13 -12.26 6.96
N LEU A 180 -5.60 -12.62 8.13
CA LEU A 180 -5.54 -11.71 9.28
C LEU A 180 -4.81 -10.41 8.93
N THR A 181 -3.59 -10.53 8.41
CA THR A 181 -2.71 -9.39 8.13
C THR A 181 -3.33 -8.45 7.12
N GLY A 182 -4.07 -8.97 6.14
CA GLY A 182 -4.81 -8.19 5.16
C GLY A 182 -5.87 -7.28 5.78
N THR A 183 -6.36 -7.57 6.99
CA THR A 183 -7.34 -6.75 7.72
C THR A 183 -6.72 -5.66 8.59
N LEU A 184 -5.41 -5.71 8.84
CA LEU A 184 -4.70 -4.73 9.65
C LEU A 184 -4.40 -3.45 8.86
N ARG A 185 -3.80 -2.44 9.50
CA ARG A 185 -3.21 -1.29 8.78
C ARG A 185 -2.16 -1.80 7.80
N ALA A 186 -2.05 -1.18 6.63
CA ALA A 186 -0.96 -1.52 5.70
C ALA A 186 0.40 -1.45 6.40
N TRP A 187 1.28 -2.38 6.01
CA TRP A 187 2.57 -2.65 6.65
C TRP A 187 2.54 -3.13 8.09
N ALA A 188 1.41 -3.19 8.80
CA ALA A 188 1.39 -3.75 10.15
C ALA A 188 1.65 -5.27 10.13
N ASP A 189 2.40 -5.74 11.13
CA ASP A 189 2.52 -7.17 11.41
C ASP A 189 1.48 -7.57 12.46
N PRO A 190 0.91 -8.78 12.37
CA PRO A 190 -0.02 -9.26 13.38
C PRO A 190 0.69 -9.39 14.73
N PRO A 191 0.06 -8.94 15.84
CA PRO A 191 0.68 -9.03 17.15
C PRO A 191 0.77 -10.50 17.62
N PRO A 192 1.74 -10.84 18.50
CA PRO A 192 2.03 -12.24 18.84
C PRO A 192 0.87 -13.04 19.44
N ASP A 193 -0.07 -12.39 20.13
CA ASP A 193 -1.31 -12.99 20.63
C ASP A 193 -2.26 -13.39 19.50
N GLN A 194 -2.42 -12.53 18.48
CA GLN A 194 -3.23 -12.87 17.32
C GLN A 194 -2.59 -13.96 16.46
N ILE A 195 -1.26 -13.94 16.30
CA ILE A 195 -0.54 -15.04 15.61
C ILE A 195 -0.82 -16.37 16.32
N ARG A 196 -0.71 -16.40 17.67
CA ARG A 196 -1.02 -17.60 18.47
C ARG A 196 -2.49 -18.01 18.33
N ALA A 197 -3.41 -17.06 18.29
CA ALA A 197 -4.83 -17.38 18.10
C ALA A 197 -5.09 -18.03 16.74
N VAL A 198 -4.49 -17.51 15.66
CA VAL A 198 -4.56 -18.14 14.32
C VAL A 198 -3.91 -19.51 14.35
N TRP A 199 -2.74 -19.64 14.99
CA TRP A 199 -2.01 -20.90 15.13
C TRP A 199 -2.86 -21.99 15.78
N HIS A 200 -3.42 -21.72 16.96
CA HIS A 200 -4.28 -22.64 17.67
C HIS A 200 -5.56 -23.00 16.91
N LYS A 201 -6.05 -22.09 16.05
CA LYS A 201 -7.25 -22.32 15.26
C LYS A 201 -7.02 -23.28 14.09
N VAL A 202 -5.89 -23.16 13.39
CA VAL A 202 -5.68 -23.84 12.09
C VAL A 202 -4.65 -24.98 12.14
N MET A 203 -3.80 -25.01 13.17
CA MET A 203 -2.80 -26.07 13.32
C MET A 203 -3.39 -27.29 14.05
N PRO A 204 -3.08 -28.52 13.59
CA PRO A 204 -3.39 -29.76 14.27
C PRO A 204 -2.94 -29.74 15.73
N GLN A 205 -3.74 -30.33 16.62
CA GLN A 205 -3.56 -30.25 18.07
C GLN A 205 -2.17 -30.74 18.54
N ASP A 206 -1.63 -31.77 17.90
CA ASP A 206 -0.30 -32.34 18.14
C ASP A 206 0.85 -31.38 17.75
N LEU A 207 0.59 -30.43 16.84
CA LEU A 207 1.56 -29.43 16.40
C LEU A 207 1.44 -28.10 17.14
N GLN A 208 0.39 -27.89 17.93
CA GLN A 208 0.12 -26.59 18.55
C GLN A 208 1.20 -26.18 19.56
N SER A 209 1.78 -27.13 20.30
CA SER A 209 2.85 -26.87 21.28
C SER A 209 4.15 -26.36 20.65
N ASN A 210 4.39 -26.61 19.36
CA ASN A 210 5.63 -26.26 18.69
C ASN A 210 5.88 -24.74 18.61
N MET A 211 4.83 -23.92 18.60
CA MET A 211 4.99 -22.46 18.58
C MET A 211 5.62 -21.92 19.88
N SER A 212 5.40 -22.61 21.00
CA SER A 212 5.98 -22.27 22.30
C SER A 212 7.31 -23.01 22.58
N ASP A 213 7.72 -23.95 21.72
CA ASP A 213 9.02 -24.62 21.86
C ASP A 213 10.14 -23.63 21.56
N SER A 214 11.07 -23.47 22.49
CA SER A 214 12.24 -22.58 22.38
C SER A 214 13.08 -22.80 21.11
N ARG A 215 13.08 -24.01 20.54
CA ARG A 215 13.80 -24.37 19.32
C ARG A 215 13.02 -23.95 18.08
N TRP A 216 11.71 -24.22 18.06
CA TRP A 216 10.89 -24.05 16.86
C TRP A 216 10.25 -22.67 16.75
N GLY A 217 9.86 -22.06 17.87
CA GLY A 217 9.20 -20.75 17.93
C GLY A 217 9.91 -19.66 17.11
N PRO A 218 11.23 -19.45 17.28
CA PRO A 218 11.96 -18.46 16.48
C PRO A 218 11.99 -18.76 14.98
N MET A 219 12.08 -20.04 14.59
CA MET A 219 12.06 -20.44 13.16
C MET A 219 10.69 -20.21 12.54
N ILE A 220 9.62 -20.57 13.27
CA ILE A 220 8.23 -20.34 12.86
C ILE A 220 7.98 -18.84 12.71
N GLN A 221 8.42 -18.02 13.66
CA GLN A 221 8.28 -16.56 13.59
C GLN A 221 9.02 -15.99 12.38
N LYS A 222 10.27 -16.42 12.12
CA LYS A 222 11.02 -16.02 10.93
C LYS A 222 10.28 -16.40 9.63
N ALA A 223 9.77 -17.63 9.56
CA ALA A 223 9.02 -18.12 8.40
C ALA A 223 7.70 -17.35 8.17
N ILE A 224 7.04 -16.90 9.25
CA ILE A 224 5.87 -16.01 9.16
C ILE A 224 6.27 -14.69 8.51
N LEU A 225 7.28 -14.00 9.06
CA LEU A 225 7.71 -12.69 8.55
C LEU A 225 8.11 -12.77 7.06
N GLN A 226 8.88 -13.79 6.69
CA GLN A 226 9.25 -14.02 5.29
C GLN A 226 8.04 -14.32 4.40
N SER A 227 7.03 -15.03 4.91
CA SER A 227 5.80 -15.29 4.15
C SER A 227 4.99 -14.00 3.95
N LEU A 228 4.92 -13.12 4.96
CA LEU A 228 4.28 -11.82 4.86
C LEU A 228 5.02 -10.89 3.89
N ASP A 229 6.35 -10.90 3.89
CA ASP A 229 7.15 -10.08 2.95
C ASP A 229 7.02 -10.58 1.51
N ASN A 230 7.00 -11.90 1.29
CA ASN A 230 6.71 -12.48 -0.02
C ASN A 230 5.32 -12.08 -0.51
N TRP A 231 4.31 -12.13 0.37
CA TRP A 231 2.94 -11.70 0.05
C TRP A 231 2.87 -10.21 -0.29
N ARG A 232 3.54 -9.33 0.48
CA ARG A 232 3.62 -7.90 0.19
C ARG A 232 4.28 -7.62 -1.16
N ASN A 233 5.37 -8.31 -1.47
CA ASN A 233 6.07 -8.16 -2.75
C ASN A 233 5.29 -8.70 -3.95
N ALA A 234 4.34 -9.62 -3.75
CA ALA A 234 3.45 -10.08 -4.82
C ALA A 234 2.59 -8.92 -5.36
N PHE A 235 2.10 -8.00 -4.50
CA PHE A 235 1.40 -6.80 -4.95
C PHE A 235 2.28 -5.92 -5.84
N ALA A 236 3.54 -5.70 -5.46
CA ALA A 236 4.47 -4.89 -6.24
C ALA A 236 4.72 -5.47 -7.64
N GLY A 237 4.87 -6.80 -7.73
CA GLY A 237 4.99 -7.50 -9.00
C GLY A 237 3.73 -7.35 -9.85
N ALA A 238 2.56 -7.64 -9.27
CA ALA A 238 1.28 -7.55 -9.96
C ALA A 238 0.96 -6.12 -10.44
N ALA A 239 1.30 -5.11 -9.65
CA ALA A 239 1.10 -3.71 -10.02
C ALA A 239 1.98 -3.28 -11.21
N ILE A 240 3.27 -3.69 -11.23
CA ILE A 240 4.15 -3.42 -12.37
C ILE A 240 3.59 -4.04 -13.65
N GLU A 241 3.17 -5.31 -13.60
CA GLU A 241 2.60 -5.98 -14.76
C GLU A 241 1.27 -5.34 -15.20
N ALA A 242 0.40 -4.97 -14.26
CA ALA A 242 -0.86 -4.29 -14.57
C ALA A 242 -0.64 -2.93 -15.24
N VAL A 243 0.29 -2.12 -14.72
CA VAL A 243 0.66 -0.82 -15.33
C VAL A 243 1.33 -1.03 -16.69
N ARG A 244 2.22 -2.02 -16.82
CA ARG A 244 2.86 -2.36 -18.10
C ARG A 244 1.82 -2.68 -19.17
N ASP A 245 0.84 -3.51 -18.86
CA ASP A 245 -0.20 -3.89 -19.81
C ASP A 245 -1.08 -2.70 -20.20
N ALA A 246 -1.42 -1.84 -19.23
CA ALA A 246 -2.16 -0.60 -19.51
C ALA A 246 -1.35 0.33 -20.45
N ILE A 247 -0.05 0.48 -20.20
CA ILE A 247 0.83 1.30 -21.04
C ILE A 247 1.00 0.70 -22.44
N ASN A 248 1.16 -0.62 -22.54
CA ASN A 248 1.27 -1.29 -23.83
C ASN A 248 0.02 -1.07 -24.69
N ARG A 249 -1.18 -1.11 -24.10
CA ARG A 249 -2.43 -0.77 -24.82
C ARG A 249 -2.43 0.66 -25.33
N VAL A 250 -2.02 1.62 -24.50
CA VAL A 250 -1.89 3.03 -24.92
C VAL A 250 -0.91 3.18 -26.08
N ILE A 251 0.22 2.47 -26.08
CA ILE A 251 1.19 2.49 -27.18
C ILE A 251 0.57 1.91 -28.46
N GLN A 252 -0.13 0.78 -28.36
CA GLN A 252 -0.80 0.13 -29.49
C GLN A 252 -1.88 1.02 -30.13
N GLU A 253 -2.57 1.82 -29.32
CA GLU A 253 -3.56 2.80 -29.76
C GLU A 253 -2.93 4.11 -30.30
N GLY A 254 -1.60 4.20 -30.36
CA GLY A 254 -0.87 5.40 -30.82
C GLY A 254 -0.87 6.55 -29.81
N GLY A 255 -1.22 6.28 -28.55
CA GLY A 255 -1.22 7.23 -27.45
C GLY A 255 0.17 7.54 -26.90
N ASN A 256 0.23 8.48 -25.95
CA ASN A 256 1.46 8.86 -25.25
C ASN A 256 1.46 8.27 -23.83
N PRO A 257 2.34 7.28 -23.54
CA PRO A 257 2.42 6.63 -22.23
C PRO A 257 2.58 7.59 -21.05
N ARG A 258 3.46 8.59 -21.18
CA ARG A 258 3.72 9.56 -20.12
C ARG A 258 2.47 10.37 -19.79
N LYS A 259 1.79 10.91 -20.81
CA LYS A 259 0.52 11.63 -20.60
C LYS A 259 -0.55 10.76 -19.96
N TYR A 260 -0.58 9.47 -20.28
CA TYR A 260 -1.50 8.52 -19.66
C TYR A 260 -1.18 8.26 -18.19
N ILE A 261 0.09 8.14 -17.81
CA ILE A 261 0.52 8.04 -16.41
C ILE A 261 0.13 9.30 -15.64
N ASP A 262 0.41 10.49 -16.20
CA ASP A 262 0.01 11.78 -15.60
C ASP A 262 -1.51 11.85 -15.43
N TRP A 263 -2.27 11.37 -16.42
CA TRP A 263 -3.73 11.28 -16.37
C TRP A 263 -4.22 10.33 -15.26
N LEU A 264 -3.63 9.13 -15.11
CA LEU A 264 -4.00 8.19 -14.04
C LEU A 264 -3.80 8.81 -12.66
N ARG A 265 -2.73 9.60 -12.49
CA ARG A 265 -2.37 10.26 -11.23
C ARG A 265 -3.06 11.62 -11.04
N GLU A 266 -3.84 12.10 -12.00
CA GLU A 266 -4.51 13.39 -11.86
C GLU A 266 -5.46 13.43 -10.65
N GLY A 267 -5.50 14.58 -9.97
CA GLY A 267 -6.35 14.84 -8.81
C GLY A 267 -5.65 14.66 -7.46
N ASP A 268 -6.38 14.96 -6.39
CA ASP A 268 -5.94 14.69 -5.01
C ASP A 268 -5.84 13.17 -4.76
N TYR A 269 -5.08 12.76 -3.74
CA TYR A 269 -4.89 11.34 -3.39
C TYR A 269 -6.22 10.60 -3.13
N ARG A 270 -7.30 11.31 -2.79
CA ARG A 270 -8.66 10.75 -2.62
C ARG A 270 -9.38 10.45 -3.93
N PHE A 271 -8.96 11.09 -5.02
CA PHE A 271 -9.68 11.13 -6.29
C PHE A 271 -8.82 10.75 -7.49
N ARG A 272 -7.72 10.01 -7.25
CA ARG A 272 -6.88 9.47 -8.34
C ARG A 272 -7.74 8.72 -9.34
N ARG A 273 -7.54 8.98 -10.64
CA ARG A 273 -8.40 8.39 -11.69
C ARG A 273 -8.37 6.87 -11.69
N TYR A 274 -7.20 6.28 -11.41
CA TYR A 274 -7.06 4.83 -11.34
C TYR A 274 -7.79 4.18 -10.16
N TYR A 275 -8.49 4.93 -9.28
CA TYR A 275 -9.38 4.30 -8.30
C TYR A 275 -10.68 3.83 -8.93
N PHE A 276 -11.11 4.43 -10.03
CA PHE A 276 -12.47 4.30 -10.54
C PHE A 276 -12.50 3.45 -11.80
N THR A 277 -13.61 2.76 -12.05
CA THR A 277 -13.82 2.02 -13.32
C THR A 277 -14.10 2.99 -14.47
N GLU A 278 -14.76 4.09 -14.16
CA GLU A 278 -15.14 5.11 -15.13
C GLU A 278 -15.04 6.48 -14.47
N VAL A 279 -14.43 7.44 -15.18
CA VAL A 279 -14.42 8.86 -14.83
C VAL A 279 -14.96 9.61 -16.04
N SER A 280 -16.17 10.16 -15.90
CA SER A 280 -16.85 10.97 -16.91
C SER A 280 -17.19 12.34 -16.36
N GLU A 281 -17.72 13.25 -17.18
CA GLU A 281 -18.19 14.57 -16.76
C GLU A 281 -19.71 14.66 -16.87
N ASP A 282 -20.35 15.29 -15.90
CA ASP A 282 -21.78 15.61 -15.97
C ASP A 282 -22.06 16.79 -16.93
N GLN A 283 -23.34 17.17 -17.09
CA GLN A 283 -23.74 18.31 -17.92
C GLN A 283 -23.16 19.66 -17.46
N ARG A 284 -22.59 19.73 -16.26
CA ARG A 284 -21.97 20.92 -15.65
C ARG A 284 -20.44 20.83 -15.66
N GLY A 285 -19.86 19.82 -16.31
CA GLY A 285 -18.42 19.57 -16.33
C GLY A 285 -17.85 19.03 -15.02
N GLN A 286 -18.69 18.52 -14.11
CA GLN A 286 -18.24 17.94 -12.85
C GLN A 286 -17.89 16.46 -13.03
N PRO A 287 -16.79 15.97 -12.43
CA PRO A 287 -16.37 14.60 -12.57
C PRO A 287 -17.34 13.63 -11.89
N ILE A 288 -18.06 12.83 -12.68
CA ILE A 288 -18.80 11.65 -12.23
C ILE A 288 -17.82 10.49 -12.15
N ARG A 289 -17.75 9.87 -10.98
CA ARG A 289 -16.84 8.76 -10.71
C ARG A 289 -17.66 7.53 -10.36
N LYS A 290 -17.53 6.48 -11.16
CA LYS A 290 -18.19 5.19 -10.89
C LYS A 290 -17.15 4.17 -10.49
N GLY A 291 -17.58 3.18 -9.72
CA GLY A 291 -16.69 2.08 -9.42
C GLY A 291 -15.50 2.44 -8.50
N PRO A 292 -15.61 3.23 -7.41
CA PRO A 292 -14.49 3.41 -6.49
C PRO A 292 -13.86 2.09 -6.05
N PHE A 293 -12.54 2.04 -6.18
CA PHE A 293 -11.62 0.93 -5.94
C PHE A 293 -11.88 -0.33 -6.78
N GLN A 294 -12.50 -0.19 -7.95
CA GLN A 294 -12.82 -1.31 -8.86
C GLN A 294 -12.13 -1.21 -10.22
N SER A 295 -11.18 -0.28 -10.39
CA SER A 295 -10.41 -0.19 -11.64
C SER A 295 -9.65 -1.50 -11.92
N GLU A 296 -9.25 -1.71 -13.17
CA GLU A 296 -8.42 -2.86 -13.56
C GLU A 296 -7.12 -2.93 -12.75
N LEU A 297 -6.43 -1.80 -12.57
CA LEU A 297 -5.15 -1.77 -11.83
C LEU A 297 -5.34 -2.23 -10.38
N ILE A 298 -6.36 -1.71 -9.68
CA ILE A 298 -6.64 -2.11 -8.30
C ILE A 298 -7.10 -3.56 -8.25
N SER A 299 -8.08 -3.95 -9.07
CA SER A 299 -8.68 -5.28 -9.03
C SER A 299 -7.64 -6.37 -9.31
N ARG A 300 -6.77 -6.16 -10.31
CA ARG A 300 -5.69 -7.09 -10.65
C ARG A 300 -4.63 -7.17 -9.55
N THR A 301 -4.21 -6.04 -9.00
CA THR A 301 -3.22 -6.03 -7.92
C THR A 301 -3.78 -6.64 -6.63
N PHE A 302 -5.01 -6.29 -6.26
CA PHE A 302 -5.70 -6.79 -5.08
C PHE A 302 -6.03 -8.28 -5.18
N SER A 303 -6.21 -8.81 -6.40
CA SER A 303 -6.41 -10.24 -6.62
C SER A 303 -5.28 -11.11 -6.04
N GLU A 304 -4.06 -10.60 -5.90
CA GLU A 304 -2.95 -11.33 -5.26
C GLU A 304 -3.25 -11.71 -3.81
N HIS A 305 -3.95 -10.84 -3.07
CA HIS A 305 -4.44 -11.20 -1.73
C HIS A 305 -5.45 -12.33 -1.80
N LEU A 306 -6.42 -12.22 -2.72
CA LEU A 306 -7.50 -13.18 -2.88
C LEU A 306 -6.99 -14.56 -3.32
N LYS A 307 -5.99 -14.62 -4.21
CA LYS A 307 -5.32 -15.87 -4.63
C LYS A 307 -4.78 -16.64 -3.43
N VAL A 308 -4.14 -15.94 -2.48
CA VAL A 308 -3.60 -16.58 -1.27
C VAL A 308 -4.74 -17.05 -0.37
N ILE A 309 -5.70 -16.20 -0.03
CA ILE A 309 -6.72 -16.56 0.97
C ILE A 309 -7.79 -17.52 0.42
N ASN A 310 -7.93 -17.64 -0.91
CA ASN A 310 -8.85 -18.61 -1.51
C ASN A 310 -8.45 -20.06 -1.22
N SER A 311 -7.17 -20.31 -0.89
CA SER A 311 -6.70 -21.62 -0.42
C SER A 311 -7.12 -21.93 1.03
N VAL A 312 -7.58 -20.95 1.80
CA VAL A 312 -8.04 -21.15 3.18
C VAL A 312 -9.36 -21.90 3.17
N ARG A 313 -9.37 -23.08 3.81
CA ARG A 313 -10.59 -23.86 4.03
C ARG A 313 -11.65 -23.04 4.78
N PRO A 314 -12.94 -23.15 4.46
CA PRO A 314 -14.00 -22.35 5.09
C PRO A 314 -13.98 -22.37 6.63
N GLU A 315 -13.67 -23.52 7.24
CA GLU A 315 -13.56 -23.70 8.70
C GLU A 315 -12.40 -22.91 9.34
N HIS A 316 -11.36 -22.62 8.57
CA HIS A 316 -10.18 -21.90 9.04
C HIS A 316 -10.30 -20.38 8.83
N ARG A 317 -11.21 -19.93 7.94
CA ARG A 317 -11.39 -18.51 7.65
C ARG A 317 -11.67 -17.69 8.89
N LEU A 318 -10.93 -16.60 9.07
CA LEU A 318 -11.04 -15.71 10.23
C LEU A 318 -12.31 -14.84 10.15
N GLY A 319 -12.83 -14.60 8.95
CA GLY A 319 -14.25 -14.41 8.69
C GLY A 319 -14.89 -13.13 9.23
N ARG A 320 -14.14 -12.09 9.59
CA ARG A 320 -14.74 -10.86 10.17
C ARG A 320 -14.15 -9.53 9.75
N GLY A 321 -13.02 -9.49 9.05
CA GLY A 321 -12.38 -8.24 8.67
C GLY A 321 -12.49 -7.97 7.18
N ARG A 322 -12.70 -6.70 6.82
CA ARG A 322 -12.45 -6.23 5.45
C ARG A 322 -10.94 -6.21 5.24
N ALA A 323 -10.48 -6.60 4.05
CA ALA A 323 -9.07 -6.67 3.71
C ALA A 323 -8.47 -5.28 3.44
N THR A 324 -8.63 -4.36 4.39
CA THR A 324 -8.27 -2.95 4.26
C THR A 324 -6.76 -2.76 4.09
N GLY A 325 -5.93 -3.44 4.88
CA GLY A 325 -4.48 -3.39 4.71
C GLY A 325 -4.03 -3.91 3.36
N ALA A 326 -4.67 -4.98 2.87
CA ALA A 326 -4.35 -5.56 1.58
C ALA A 326 -4.68 -4.62 0.41
N ILE A 327 -5.85 -3.98 0.38
CA ILE A 327 -6.19 -3.03 -0.69
C ILE A 327 -5.34 -1.76 -0.63
N VAL A 328 -4.98 -1.28 0.58
CA VAL A 328 -4.07 -0.14 0.74
C VAL A 328 -2.67 -0.50 0.22
N LEU A 329 -2.17 -1.71 0.50
CA LEU A 329 -0.92 -2.21 -0.08
C LEU A 329 -1.00 -2.30 -1.61
N SER A 330 -2.14 -2.72 -2.18
CA SER A 330 -2.34 -2.71 -3.63
C SER A 330 -2.26 -1.29 -4.22
N ILE A 331 -2.89 -0.30 -3.58
CA ILE A 331 -2.83 1.10 -4.03
C ILE A 331 -1.39 1.65 -3.96
N LEU A 332 -0.67 1.38 -2.86
CA LEU A 332 0.73 1.77 -2.71
C LEU A 332 1.64 1.12 -3.77
N ALA A 333 1.41 -0.17 -4.06
CA ALA A 333 2.13 -0.88 -5.12
C ALA A 333 1.87 -0.27 -6.51
N ILE A 334 0.65 0.19 -6.78
CA ILE A 334 0.30 0.89 -8.02
C ILE A 334 0.97 2.26 -8.09
N GLU A 335 0.95 3.08 -7.03
CA GLU A 335 1.68 4.36 -7.01
C GLU A 335 3.17 4.15 -7.26
N ARG A 336 3.76 3.10 -6.69
CA ARG A 336 5.14 2.69 -7.01
C ARG A 336 5.32 2.38 -8.48
N ALA A 337 4.49 1.51 -9.04
CA ALA A 337 4.57 1.14 -10.45
C ALA A 337 4.41 2.37 -11.36
N LEU A 338 3.43 3.25 -11.09
CA LEU A 338 3.24 4.49 -11.84
C LEU A 338 4.45 5.43 -11.74
N SER A 339 5.10 5.52 -10.57
CA SER A 339 6.32 6.32 -10.41
C SER A 339 7.47 5.81 -11.28
N PHE A 340 7.61 4.49 -11.44
CA PHE A 340 8.61 3.88 -12.31
C PHE A 340 8.31 4.11 -13.80
N TYR A 341 7.05 4.34 -14.16
CA TYR A 341 6.63 4.66 -15.52
C TYR A 341 6.52 6.19 -15.78
N SER A 342 6.99 7.03 -14.86
CA SER A 342 6.82 8.50 -14.95
C SER A 342 7.43 9.15 -16.20
N SER A 343 8.47 8.54 -16.80
CA SER A 343 9.05 9.01 -18.08
C SER A 343 8.27 8.54 -19.31
N GLY A 344 7.31 7.61 -19.14
CA GLY A 344 6.64 6.87 -20.20
C GLY A 344 7.30 5.53 -20.53
N ALA A 345 8.47 5.24 -19.95
CA ALA A 345 9.15 3.95 -20.01
C ALA A 345 9.39 3.40 -18.59
N LEU A 346 9.62 2.10 -18.46
CA LEU A 346 9.89 1.47 -17.16
C LEU A 346 11.31 1.83 -16.69
N GLU A 347 11.40 2.68 -15.68
CA GLU A 347 12.64 3.09 -15.02
C GLU A 347 12.59 2.70 -13.55
N ILE A 348 13.20 1.56 -13.21
CA ILE A 348 13.31 1.11 -11.83
C ILE A 348 14.56 1.77 -11.22
N PRO A 349 14.44 2.55 -10.13
CA PRO A 349 15.58 3.09 -9.42
C PRO A 349 16.58 2.00 -9.01
N ALA A 350 17.85 2.33 -8.84
CA ALA A 350 18.82 1.35 -8.35
C ALA A 350 18.75 1.22 -6.81
N GLY A 351 19.06 0.02 -6.30
CA GLY A 351 19.22 -0.21 -4.86
C GLY A 351 17.92 -0.16 -4.05
N GLN A 352 18.02 0.28 -2.79
CA GLN A 352 16.93 0.22 -1.82
C GLN A 352 15.71 1.04 -2.22
N GLU A 353 15.86 2.13 -2.98
CA GLU A 353 14.73 2.96 -3.44
C GLU A 353 13.76 2.20 -4.33
N SER A 354 14.24 1.13 -4.99
CA SER A 354 13.40 0.26 -5.79
C SER A 354 12.52 -0.65 -4.94
N GLU A 355 12.84 -0.91 -3.67
CA GLU A 355 12.19 -1.94 -2.90
C GLU A 355 10.77 -1.54 -2.48
N PHE A 356 9.84 -2.49 -2.57
CA PHE A 356 8.49 -2.34 -1.99
C PHE A 356 8.53 -2.75 -0.51
N SER A 357 9.03 -1.84 0.31
CA SER A 357 9.26 -2.05 1.73
C SER A 357 8.54 -1.00 2.58
N ARG A 358 8.34 -1.32 3.88
CA ARG A 358 7.80 -0.38 4.87
C ARG A 358 8.63 0.90 4.92
N THR A 359 9.95 0.80 4.87
CA THR A 359 10.87 1.96 4.93
C THR A 359 10.59 2.97 3.82
N ASN A 360 10.24 2.51 2.61
CA ASN A 360 10.04 3.38 1.45
C ASN A 360 8.58 3.84 1.29
N TRP A 361 7.62 3.01 1.69
CA TRP A 361 6.21 3.19 1.32
C TRP A 361 5.24 3.31 2.51
N ASP A 362 5.70 3.18 3.75
CA ASP A 362 4.94 3.60 4.94
C ASP A 362 5.05 5.12 5.15
N ASP A 363 4.38 5.64 6.17
CA ASP A 363 4.56 7.02 6.61
C ASP A 363 6.00 7.26 7.08
N GLN A 364 6.60 8.33 6.59
CA GLN A 364 7.98 8.68 6.90
C GLN A 364 8.03 9.96 7.73
N THR A 365 8.93 10.02 8.70
CA THR A 365 9.26 11.29 9.37
C THR A 365 10.62 11.75 8.87
N ILE A 366 10.63 12.88 8.16
CA ILE A 366 11.84 13.51 7.63
C ILE A 366 12.16 14.78 8.43
N MET A 367 13.44 15.05 8.65
CA MET A 367 13.88 16.32 9.21
C MET A 367 14.05 17.33 8.08
N SER A 368 13.27 18.41 8.08
CA SER A 368 13.41 19.53 7.14
C SER A 368 13.53 20.82 7.94
N GLN A 369 14.58 21.60 7.69
CA GLN A 369 14.85 22.87 8.39
C GLN A 369 14.84 22.74 9.93
N GLY A 370 15.39 21.63 10.45
CA GLY A 370 15.44 21.36 11.90
C GLY A 370 14.10 20.97 12.53
N ARG A 371 13.02 20.84 11.75
CA ARG A 371 11.70 20.37 12.22
C ARG A 371 11.39 19.00 11.65
N ALA A 372 10.74 18.16 12.44
CA ALA A 372 10.22 16.87 11.98
C ALA A 372 8.95 17.09 11.16
N HIS A 373 8.96 16.63 9.91
CA HIS A 373 7.81 16.62 9.01
C HIS A 373 7.43 15.17 8.69
N THR A 374 6.17 14.82 8.92
CA THR A 374 5.65 13.50 8.56
C THR A 374 5.07 13.53 7.15
N ILE A 375 5.65 12.76 6.24
CA ILE A 375 5.07 12.43 4.93
C ILE A 375 4.12 11.26 5.15
N ARG A 376 2.82 11.48 4.90
CA ARG A 376 1.75 10.53 5.23
C ARG A 376 1.31 9.69 4.03
N THR A 377 2.20 8.88 3.48
CA THR A 377 1.89 8.06 2.30
C THR A 377 0.81 7.01 2.60
N THR A 378 1.01 6.21 3.65
CA THR A 378 0.12 5.09 3.98
C THR A 378 -1.12 5.55 4.73
N SER A 379 -0.98 6.45 5.71
CA SER A 379 -2.13 6.90 6.51
C SER A 379 -3.17 7.67 5.70
N GLU A 380 -2.76 8.41 4.67
CA GLU A 380 -3.68 9.10 3.77
C GLU A 380 -4.55 8.10 3.00
N ILE A 381 -3.94 7.11 2.36
CA ILE A 381 -4.67 6.06 1.63
C ILE A 381 -5.50 5.21 2.59
N GLN A 382 -4.96 4.85 3.76
CA GLN A 382 -5.70 4.11 4.79
C GLN A 382 -6.96 4.86 5.25
N SER A 383 -6.90 6.20 5.31
CA SER A 383 -8.05 7.01 5.71
C SER A 383 -9.24 6.85 4.76
N LEU A 384 -9.03 6.48 3.49
CA LEU A 384 -10.10 6.25 2.51
C LEU A 384 -11.06 5.13 2.93
N PHE A 385 -10.59 4.21 3.77
CA PHE A 385 -11.34 3.05 4.26
C PHE A 385 -11.74 3.17 5.74
N GLY A 386 -11.52 4.33 6.35
CA GLY A 386 -11.90 4.61 7.73
C GLY A 386 -13.40 4.90 7.88
N ARG A 387 -13.74 5.53 9.01
CA ARG A 387 -15.10 6.00 9.29
C ARG A 387 -15.28 7.47 8.95
N ASN A 388 -16.49 7.81 8.56
CA ASN A 388 -16.98 9.19 8.45
C ASN A 388 -17.17 9.80 9.84
N ARG A 389 -17.43 11.11 9.88
CA ARG A 389 -17.69 11.85 11.15
C ARG A 389 -18.93 11.34 11.88
N ASP A 390 -19.90 10.78 11.15
CA ASP A 390 -21.10 10.16 11.69
C ASP A 390 -20.88 8.71 12.17
N GLY A 391 -19.65 8.19 12.06
CA GLY A 391 -19.30 6.83 12.45
C GLY A 391 -19.61 5.75 11.41
N THR A 392 -20.22 6.10 10.27
CA THR A 392 -20.44 5.15 9.17
C THR A 392 -19.12 4.82 8.49
N ASP A 393 -18.96 3.59 8.00
CA ASP A 393 -17.77 3.22 7.23
C ASP A 393 -17.80 3.94 5.86
N ARG A 394 -16.66 4.51 5.44
CA ARG A 394 -16.54 5.22 4.16
C ARG A 394 -16.79 4.34 2.95
N VAL A 395 -16.50 3.05 3.09
CA VAL A 395 -16.79 2.01 2.10
C VAL A 395 -17.79 1.06 2.74
N SER A 396 -19.03 1.07 2.23
CA SER A 396 -20.10 0.23 2.77
C SER A 396 -19.81 -1.26 2.58
N ALA A 397 -20.58 -2.10 3.26
CA ALA A 397 -20.43 -3.55 3.16
C ALA A 397 -20.70 -4.07 1.74
N GLU A 398 -21.71 -3.51 1.07
CA GLU A 398 -22.09 -3.82 -0.31
C GLU A 398 -20.95 -3.42 -1.25
N ARG A 399 -20.40 -2.23 -1.04
CA ARG A 399 -19.30 -1.70 -1.83
C ARG A 399 -18.04 -2.55 -1.72
N TRP A 400 -17.73 -3.02 -0.51
CA TRP A 400 -16.66 -3.99 -0.30
C TRP A 400 -16.87 -5.29 -1.06
N ASN A 401 -18.10 -5.82 -1.06
CA ASN A 401 -18.40 -7.04 -1.81
C ASN A 401 -18.19 -6.83 -3.31
N GLU A 402 -18.60 -5.68 -3.87
CA GLU A 402 -18.37 -5.37 -5.28
C GLU A 402 -16.86 -5.23 -5.61
N ILE A 403 -16.06 -4.64 -4.70
CA ILE A 403 -14.59 -4.58 -4.85
C ILE A 403 -13.99 -5.99 -4.88
N GLU A 404 -14.40 -6.86 -3.96
CA GLU A 404 -13.93 -8.24 -3.89
C GLU A 404 -14.36 -9.05 -5.13
N GLU A 405 -15.61 -8.95 -5.55
CA GLU A 405 -16.10 -9.61 -6.77
C GLU A 405 -15.33 -9.16 -8.01
N LYS A 406 -15.08 -7.85 -8.15
CA LYS A 406 -14.30 -7.35 -9.29
C LYS A 406 -12.86 -7.88 -9.29
N ALA A 407 -12.23 -7.97 -8.11
CA ALA A 407 -10.89 -8.54 -8.00
C ALA A 407 -10.85 -10.06 -8.24
N LYS A 408 -11.93 -10.80 -7.94
CA LYS A 408 -12.04 -12.24 -8.25
C LYS A 408 -11.99 -12.54 -9.74
N GLU A 409 -12.49 -11.63 -10.59
CA GLU A 409 -12.38 -11.76 -12.05
C GLU A 409 -10.91 -11.92 -12.51
N TYR A 410 -9.97 -11.29 -11.80
CA TYR A 410 -8.53 -11.34 -12.11
C TYR A 410 -7.76 -12.46 -11.40
N MET A 411 -8.39 -13.21 -10.50
CA MET A 411 -7.74 -14.35 -9.85
C MET A 411 -7.44 -15.47 -10.84
N TYR A 412 -8.36 -15.71 -11.78
CA TYR A 412 -8.30 -16.80 -12.75
C TYR A 412 -7.87 -16.34 -14.15
N ALA A 413 -7.89 -15.03 -14.41
CA ALA A 413 -7.34 -14.44 -15.62
C ALA A 413 -5.81 -14.52 -15.57
N SER A 414 -5.26 -15.70 -15.83
CA SER A 414 -3.82 -15.92 -15.93
C SER A 414 -3.31 -15.22 -17.20
N PRO A 415 -2.41 -14.22 -17.12
CA PRO A 415 -1.92 -13.50 -18.30
C PRO A 415 -1.13 -14.40 -19.26
N SER A 416 -0.69 -15.58 -18.82
CA SER A 416 0.21 -16.45 -19.57
C SER A 416 -0.46 -17.45 -20.53
N ASN A 417 -1.79 -17.51 -20.60
CA ASN A 417 -2.48 -18.49 -21.48
C ASN A 417 -3.14 -17.88 -22.72
N GLN A 418 -3.06 -16.58 -22.97
CA GLN A 418 -3.74 -15.95 -24.13
C GLN A 418 -2.83 -15.58 -25.31
N MET A 419 -1.51 -15.82 -25.24
CA MET A 419 -0.58 -15.49 -26.35
C MET A 419 0.10 -16.70 -27.01
N LEU A 420 -0.30 -17.93 -26.71
CA LEU A 420 0.41 -19.13 -27.19
C LEU A 420 -0.53 -20.21 -27.76
N GLU A 421 -1.68 -19.82 -28.30
CA GLU A 421 -2.58 -20.70 -29.03
C GLU A 421 -2.95 -20.06 -30.39
N SER A 422 -1.89 -19.77 -31.15
CA SER A 422 -1.94 -19.61 -32.61
C SER A 422 -0.61 -20.13 -33.16
N VAL A 423 -0.31 -21.40 -32.87
CA VAL A 423 0.61 -22.16 -33.70
C VAL A 423 -0.28 -22.71 -34.81
N ASP A 424 -0.17 -22.12 -35.98
CA ASP A 424 -0.78 -22.61 -37.20
C ASP A 424 -0.33 -24.07 -37.39
N GLU A 425 -1.23 -25.02 -37.17
CA GLU A 425 -1.07 -26.44 -37.55
C GLU A 425 -1.33 -26.61 -39.06
N ASP A 426 -0.75 -25.74 -39.88
CA ASP A 426 -0.77 -25.88 -41.33
C ASP A 426 0.64 -26.24 -41.82
N GLU A 427 0.70 -27.19 -42.76
CA GLU A 427 1.87 -27.77 -43.45
C GLU A 427 2.61 -28.92 -42.73
N VAL A 428 1.91 -30.05 -42.61
CA VAL A 428 2.58 -31.34 -42.84
C VAL A 428 2.35 -31.72 -44.29
N ASP A 429 3.35 -31.44 -45.13
CA ASP A 429 3.37 -31.86 -46.52
C ASP A 429 3.35 -33.40 -46.61
N GLU A 430 2.28 -33.91 -47.22
CA GLU A 430 2.21 -35.24 -47.81
C GLU A 430 3.23 -35.34 -48.95
N ASP A 431 4.36 -35.99 -48.74
CA ASP A 431 4.99 -36.82 -49.78
C ASP A 431 6.15 -37.65 -49.19
N PHE A 432 5.87 -38.90 -48.84
CA PHE A 432 6.89 -39.94 -48.75
C PHE A 432 6.39 -41.17 -49.52
N SER A 433 6.72 -41.16 -50.82
CA SER A 433 6.68 -42.35 -51.67
C SER A 433 7.70 -43.37 -51.18
N TYR A 434 7.27 -44.61 -50.97
CA TYR A 434 8.16 -45.77 -50.82
C TYR A 434 8.57 -46.28 -52.20
N ASP A 435 9.87 -46.29 -52.48
CA ASP A 435 10.54 -47.13 -53.49
C ASP A 435 11.55 -48.06 -52.80
#